data_AF-A0A816SM37-F1
#
_entry.id   AF-A0A816SM37-F1
#
_cell.length_a   1.000
_cell.length_b   1.000
_cell.length_c   1.000
_cell.angle_alpha   90.00
_cell.angle_beta   90.00
_cell.angle_gamma   90.00
#
_symmetry.space_group_name_H-M   'P 1'
#
loop_
_entity.id
_entity.type
_entity.pdbx_description
1 polymer ?
#
loop_
_entity_poly.entity_id
_entity_poly.type
_entity_poly.pdbx_seq_one_letter_code
_entity_poly.pdbx_strand_id
1 'polypeptide(L)'
;MGILSNGRPLNWSEIQSVKTIFKNHALNDLILILNKHKKTHNDAFLWSDEIEYSLIRFNHENKRVQLCSKADEILKRFQQLNNDKTISE
;
A
#
# COMPACT_ATOMS: atom_id res chain seq x y z
N MET A 1 1.87 1.51 -6.58
CA MET A 1 1.85 1.39 -5.10
C MET A 1 3.30 1.39 -4.57
N GLY A 2 3.61 2.23 -3.59
CA GLY A 2 4.91 2.22 -2.89
C GLY A 2 4.92 1.25 -1.71
N ILE A 3 6.10 0.95 -1.15
CA ILE A 3 6.19 0.13 0.06
C ILE A 3 5.73 0.93 1.27
N LEU A 4 4.96 0.28 2.15
CA LEU A 4 4.41 0.91 3.35
C LEU A 4 5.52 1.43 4.26
N SER A 5 5.36 2.64 4.77
CA SER A 5 6.25 3.22 5.79
C SER A 5 6.06 2.51 7.13
N ASN A 6 7.16 2.22 7.83
CA ASN A 6 7.11 1.63 9.17
C ASN A 6 6.54 2.64 10.18
N GLY A 7 5.54 2.21 10.95
CA GLY A 7 4.93 2.98 12.04
C GLY A 7 4.54 2.09 13.21
N ARG A 8 4.07 2.68 14.31
CA ARG A 8 3.53 1.93 15.45
C ARG A 8 2.03 1.67 15.24
N PRO A 9 1.59 0.41 15.04
CA PRO A 9 0.16 0.11 14.99
C PRO A 9 -0.46 0.32 16.38
N LEU A 10 -1.66 0.90 16.40
CA LEU A 10 -2.47 1.00 17.61
C LEU A 10 -3.29 -0.28 17.79
N ASN A 11 -3.40 -0.75 19.02
CA ASN A 11 -4.31 -1.83 19.35
C ASN A 11 -5.77 -1.34 19.35
N TRP A 12 -6.72 -2.28 19.36
CA TRP A 12 -8.15 -1.95 19.26
C TRP A 12 -8.64 -0.99 20.35
N SER A 13 -8.22 -1.20 21.60
CA SER A 13 -8.62 -0.35 22.73
C SER A 13 -8.08 1.07 22.58
N GLU A 14 -6.81 1.21 22.18
CA GLU A 14 -6.21 2.51 21.84
C GLU A 14 -7.00 3.20 20.72
N ILE A 15 -7.31 2.50 19.63
CA ILE A 15 -8.08 3.04 18.49
C ILE A 15 -9.46 3.53 18.94
N GLN A 16 -10.16 2.80 19.81
CA GLN A 16 -11.48 3.18 20.28
C GLN A 16 -11.47 4.55 20.98
N SER A 17 -10.44 4.84 21.77
CA SER A 17 -10.30 6.12 22.46
C SER A 17 -10.08 7.32 21.53
N VAL A 18 -9.42 7.09 20.38
CA VAL A 18 -9.02 8.17 19.44
C VAL A 18 -9.94 8.26 18.22
N LYS A 19 -10.82 7.28 17.99
CA LYS A 19 -11.67 7.16 16.79
C LYS A 19 -12.42 8.45 16.42
N THR A 20 -12.98 9.15 17.41
CA THR A 20 -13.75 10.38 17.17
C THR A 20 -12.87 11.50 16.65
N ILE A 21 -11.67 11.65 17.25
CA ILE A 21 -10.68 12.64 16.83
C ILE A 21 -10.24 12.35 15.38
N PHE A 22 -9.89 11.09 15.09
CA PHE A 22 -9.50 10.66 13.73
C PHE A 22 -10.58 10.95 12.69
N LYS A 23 -11.86 10.66 13.00
CA LYS A 23 -12.97 10.94 12.09
C LYS A 23 -13.12 12.44 11.80
N ASN A 24 -13.00 13.27 12.83
CA ASN A 24 -13.09 14.73 12.67
C ASN A 24 -11.95 15.25 11.79
N HIS A 25 -10.71 14.78 12.00
CA HIS A 25 -9.58 15.14 11.14
C HIS A 25 -9.77 14.66 9.70
N ALA A 26 -10.16 13.40 9.50
CA ALA A 26 -10.38 12.84 8.17
C ALA A 26 -11.45 13.61 7.39
N LEU A 27 -12.52 14.05 8.05
CA LEU A 27 -13.56 14.86 7.42
C LEU A 27 -13.03 16.24 7.01
N ASN A 28 -12.24 16.90 7.87
CA ASN A 28 -11.62 18.17 7.55
C ASN A 28 -10.65 18.06 6.37
N ASP A 29 -9.82 17.01 6.35
CA ASP A 29 -8.88 16.74 5.27
C ASP A 29 -9.61 16.48 3.95
N LEU A 30 -10.72 15.71 3.99
CA LEU A 30 -11.57 15.50 2.83
C LEU A 30 -12.14 16.81 2.29
N ILE A 31 -12.69 17.65 3.15
CA ILE A 31 -13.23 18.97 2.75
C ILE A 31 -12.13 19.85 2.16
N LEU A 32 -10.92 19.82 2.72
CA LEU A 32 -9.78 20.58 2.23
C LEU A 32 -9.36 20.11 0.82
N ILE A 33 -9.22 18.80 0.62
CA ILE A 33 -8.87 18.20 -0.68
C ILE A 33 -9.92 18.55 -1.73
N LEU A 34 -11.21 18.39 -1.41
CA LEU A 34 -12.30 18.73 -2.31
C LEU A 34 -12.27 20.23 -2.67
N ASN A 35 -12.10 21.11 -1.69
CA ASN A 35 -12.02 22.55 -1.95
C ASN A 35 -10.82 22.94 -2.81
N LYS A 36 -9.68 22.26 -2.63
CA LYS A 36 -8.47 22.47 -3.43
C LYS A 36 -8.65 22.06 -4.89
N HIS A 37 -9.36 20.95 -5.13
CA HIS A 37 -9.51 20.36 -6.46
C HIS A 37 -10.87 20.63 -7.14
N LYS A 38 -11.78 21.40 -6.54
CA LYS A 38 -13.10 21.69 -7.13
C LYS A 38 -13.09 22.50 -8.43
N LYS A 39 -11.99 23.21 -8.70
CA LYS A 39 -11.81 24.06 -9.90
C LYS A 39 -10.72 23.54 -10.85
N THR A 40 -10.07 22.42 -10.53
CA THR A 40 -9.17 21.77 -11.47
C THR A 40 -9.99 21.16 -12.60
N HIS A 41 -9.66 21.55 -13.82
CA HIS A 41 -10.27 21.07 -15.04
C HIS A 41 -9.14 20.70 -16.01
N ASN A 42 -9.42 19.78 -16.93
CA ASN A 42 -8.47 19.37 -17.97
C ASN A 42 -7.32 18.46 -17.49
N ASP A 43 -7.54 17.67 -16.44
CA ASP A 43 -6.60 16.61 -16.05
C ASP A 43 -6.54 15.52 -17.13
N ALA A 44 -5.35 14.99 -17.36
CA ALA A 44 -5.16 13.88 -18.30
C ALA A 44 -5.90 12.63 -17.82
N PHE A 45 -6.47 11.87 -18.76
CA PHE A 45 -7.08 10.58 -18.46
C PHE A 45 -5.99 9.52 -18.21
N LEU A 46 -5.50 9.48 -16.98
CA LEU A 46 -4.55 8.47 -16.51
C LEU A 46 -5.33 7.27 -15.97
N TRP A 47 -5.01 6.08 -16.47
CA TRP A 47 -5.59 4.82 -16.01
C TRP A 47 -4.53 3.72 -16.02
N SER A 48 -4.73 2.72 -15.16
CA SER A 48 -3.89 1.52 -15.06
C SER A 48 -4.71 0.44 -14.35
N ASP A 49 -4.31 -0.81 -14.51
CA ASP A 49 -4.78 -1.92 -13.69
C ASP A 49 -4.02 -2.01 -12.36
N GLU A 50 -4.66 -2.63 -11.37
CA GLU A 50 -4.03 -3.08 -10.12
C GLU A 50 -4.23 -4.59 -10.04
N ILE A 51 -3.12 -5.30 -9.83
CA ILE A 51 -3.06 -6.77 -9.88
C ILE A 51 -2.47 -7.32 -8.58
N GLU A 52 -3.10 -8.38 -8.06
CA GLU A 52 -2.68 -9.05 -6.83
C GLU A 52 -2.15 -10.46 -7.14
N TYR A 53 -1.03 -10.82 -6.52
CA TYR A 53 -0.39 -12.13 -6.69
C TYR A 53 -0.29 -12.87 -5.36
N SER A 54 -0.58 -14.17 -5.39
CA SER A 54 -0.25 -15.10 -4.30
C SER A 54 0.93 -15.97 -4.70
N LEU A 55 1.99 -16.00 -3.89
CA LEU A 55 3.08 -16.93 -4.14
C LEU A 55 2.74 -18.32 -3.62
N ILE A 56 2.86 -19.31 -4.50
CA ILE A 56 2.53 -20.69 -4.22
C ILE A 56 3.78 -21.56 -4.37
N ARG A 57 4.02 -22.43 -3.39
CA ARG A 57 5.06 -23.46 -3.42
C ARG A 57 4.45 -24.81 -3.72
N PHE A 58 4.93 -25.46 -4.76
CA PHE A 58 4.60 -26.83 -5.11
C PHE A 58 5.62 -27.79 -4.50
N ASN A 59 5.15 -28.81 -3.81
CA ASN A 59 5.92 -29.96 -3.39
C ASN A 59 5.34 -31.18 -4.12
N HIS A 60 5.92 -31.53 -5.26
CA HIS A 60 5.42 -32.60 -6.11
C HIS A 60 5.65 -33.99 -5.50
N GLU A 61 6.75 -34.20 -4.79
CA GLU A 61 7.07 -35.47 -4.11
C GLU A 61 5.99 -35.84 -3.09
N ASN A 62 5.58 -34.87 -2.28
CA ASN A 62 4.53 -35.04 -1.27
C ASN A 62 3.13 -34.66 -1.77
N LYS A 63 2.97 -34.37 -3.07
CA LYS A 63 1.71 -33.93 -3.70
C LYS A 63 1.00 -32.81 -2.94
N ARG A 64 1.74 -31.81 -2.48
CA ARG A 64 1.25 -30.71 -1.64
C ARG A 64 1.49 -29.36 -2.29
N VAL A 65 0.53 -28.45 -2.12
CA VAL A 65 0.62 -27.05 -2.54
C VAL A 65 0.41 -26.16 -1.32
N GLN A 66 1.25 -25.13 -1.14
CA GLN A 66 1.20 -24.26 0.03
C GLN A 66 1.43 -22.79 -0.36
N LEU A 67 0.85 -21.87 0.40
CA LEU A 67 1.20 -20.47 0.33
C LEU A 67 2.66 -20.27 0.77
N CYS A 68 3.40 -19.46 0.03
CA CYS A 68 4.78 -19.12 0.33
C CYS A 68 4.84 -17.79 1.07
N SER A 69 5.16 -17.82 2.36
CA SER A 69 5.29 -16.64 3.22
C SER A 69 6.64 -15.93 3.05
N LYS A 70 7.05 -15.65 1.80
CA LYS A 70 8.29 -14.94 1.45
C LYS A 70 8.06 -13.56 0.82
N ALA A 71 6.84 -13.04 0.90
CA ALA A 71 6.47 -11.77 0.28
C ALA A 71 7.39 -10.61 0.74
N ASP A 72 7.72 -10.54 2.03
CA ASP A 72 8.55 -9.46 2.58
C ASP A 72 9.96 -9.40 1.98
N GLU A 73 10.60 -10.55 1.78
CA GLU A 73 11.94 -10.64 1.19
C GLU A 73 11.92 -10.16 -0.28
N ILE A 74 10.90 -10.60 -1.01
CA ILE A 74 10.72 -10.27 -2.42
C ILE A 74 10.43 -8.78 -2.60
N LEU A 75 9.54 -8.22 -1.78
CA LEU A 75 9.21 -6.79 -1.79
C LEU A 75 10.45 -5.93 -1.49
N LYS A 76 11.27 -6.32 -0.50
CA LYS A 76 12.54 -5.64 -0.21
C LYS A 76 13.50 -5.69 -1.40
N ARG A 77 13.60 -6.85 -2.07
CA ARG A 77 14.47 -7.00 -3.25
C ARG A 77 13.99 -6.13 -4.42
N PHE A 78 12.68 -6.06 -4.67
CA PHE A 78 12.11 -5.17 -5.67
C PHE A 78 12.40 -3.69 -5.38
N GLN A 79 12.37 -3.28 -4.11
CA GLN A 79 12.73 -1.91 -3.72
C GLN A 79 14.18 -1.55 -4.06
N GLN A 80 15.12 -2.44 -3.72
CA GLN A 80 16.54 -2.24 -4.01
C GLN A 80 16.77 -2.09 -5.51
N LEU A 81 16.20 -3.01 -6.30
CA LEU A 81 16.33 -2.97 -7.77
C LEU A 81 15.73 -1.70 -8.38
N ASN A 82 14.64 -1.18 -7.83
CA ASN A 82 14.05 0.08 -8.28
C ASN A 82 14.95 1.27 -7.93
N ASN A 83 15.51 1.31 -6.72
CA ASN A 83 16.40 2.39 -6.29
C ASN A 83 17.73 2.41 -7.08
N ASP A 84 18.28 1.24 -7.41
CA ASP A 84 19.54 1.14 -8.17
C ASP A 84 19.38 1.65 -9.61
N LYS A 85 18.21 1.46 -10.23
CA LYS A 85 17.91 1.96 -11.58
C LYS A 85 17.78 3.47 -11.65
N THR A 86 17.28 4.12 -10.59
CA THR A 86 17.12 5.58 -10.52
C THR A 86 18.45 6.33 -10.36
N ILE A 87 19.55 5.64 -10.05
CA ILE A 87 20.90 6.23 -9.92
C ILE A 87 21.68 6.13 -11.24
N SER A 88 21.22 5.31 -12.19
CA SER A 88 21.87 5.07 -13.49
C SER A 88 21.24 5.85 -14.67
N GLU A 89 20.26 6.71 -14.40
CA GLU A 89 19.65 7.68 -15.35
C GLU A 89 19.87 9.11 -14.86
#